data_AF-A0A4Q2ZYB8-F1
#
_entry.id   AF-A0A4Q2ZYB8-F1
#
_cell.length_a   1.000
_cell.length_b   1.000
_cell.length_c   1.000
_cell.angle_alpha   90.00
_cell.angle_beta   90.00
_cell.angle_gamma   90.00
#
_symmetry.space_group_name_H-M   'P 1'
#
loop_
_entity.id
_entity.type
_entity.pdbx_description
1 polymer ?
#
loop_
_entity_poly.entity_id
_entity_poly.type
_entity_poly.pdbx_seq_one_letter_code
_entity_poly.pdbx_strand_id
1 'polypeptide(L)'
;MVFTCAAIHTARAADDLWSVTGPASWIVDTNWSLGTAPTTADRAIISNGGSATLASGDAITIDKFRLVNGSLAMTGGSLATTTLTDNDGLKIGD
;
A
#
# COMPACT_ATOMS: atom_id res chain seq x y z
N MET A 1 16.98 33.03 -17.73
CA MET A 1 16.73 32.17 -16.56
C MET A 1 15.34 31.58 -16.74
N VAL A 2 15.25 30.32 -17.14
CA VAL A 2 13.96 29.65 -17.40
C VAL A 2 13.47 29.09 -16.08
N PHE A 3 12.32 29.56 -15.61
CA PHE A 3 11.67 29.02 -14.42
C PHE A 3 10.99 27.70 -14.82
N THR A 4 11.58 26.58 -14.42
CA THR A 4 10.94 25.27 -14.52
C THR A 4 9.82 25.23 -13.46
N CYS A 5 8.57 25.30 -13.91
CA CYS A 5 7.42 25.03 -13.05
C CYS A 5 7.44 23.53 -12.72
N ALA A 6 7.96 23.18 -11.54
CA ALA A 6 7.84 21.83 -11.01
C ALA A 6 6.34 21.62 -10.70
N ALA A 7 5.64 20.91 -11.59
CA ALA A 7 4.32 20.40 -11.26
C ALA A 7 4.49 19.47 -10.05
N ILE A 8 4.01 19.90 -8.88
CA ILE A 8 3.86 19.05 -7.72
C ILE A 8 2.74 18.08 -8.07
N HIS A 9 3.09 16.97 -8.73
CA HIS A 9 2.19 15.86 -8.87
C HIS A 9 2.13 15.22 -7.49
N THR A 10 1.05 15.45 -6.75
CA THR A 10 0.75 14.66 -5.56
C THR A 10 0.66 13.22 -6.04
N ALA A 11 1.70 12.42 -5.81
CA ALA A 11 1.71 11.02 -6.18
C ALA A 11 0.59 10.35 -5.37
N ARG A 12 -0.56 10.13 -6.01
CA ARG A 12 -1.67 9.43 -5.39
C ARG A 12 -1.20 8.02 -5.08
N ALA A 13 -1.53 7.52 -3.89
CA ALA A 13 -1.16 6.17 -3.51
C ALA A 13 -1.62 5.16 -4.57
N ALA A 14 -0.70 4.30 -5.02
CA ALA A 14 -0.98 3.34 -6.08
C ALA A 14 -1.78 2.16 -5.52
N ASP A 15 -2.79 1.69 -6.26
CA ASP A 15 -3.50 0.47 -5.89
C ASP A 15 -2.63 -0.74 -6.30
N ASP A 16 -2.26 -1.56 -5.31
CA ASP A 16 -1.48 -2.77 -5.53
C ASP A 16 -2.27 -4.01 -5.09
N LEU A 17 -2.52 -4.89 -6.05
CA LEU A 17 -3.41 -6.02 -5.92
C LEU A 17 -2.64 -7.30 -5.64
N TRP A 18 -3.14 -8.08 -4.69
CA TRP A 18 -2.69 -9.44 -4.46
C TRP A 18 -2.97 -10.32 -5.67
N SER A 19 -1.95 -11.02 -6.18
CA SER A 19 -2.00 -11.78 -7.44
C SER A 19 -2.12 -13.29 -7.25
N VAL A 20 -1.87 -13.81 -6.04
CA VAL A 20 -1.78 -15.26 -5.77
C VAL A 20 -3.07 -15.79 -5.13
N THR A 21 -3.55 -16.96 -5.56
CA THR A 21 -4.82 -17.56 -5.09
C THR A 21 -4.69 -18.39 -3.80
N GLY A 22 -3.48 -18.71 -3.36
CA GLY A 22 -3.19 -19.46 -2.14
C GLY A 22 -2.61 -18.60 -1.01
N PRO A 23 -2.28 -19.21 0.14
CA PRO A 23 -1.49 -18.56 1.17
C PRO A 23 -0.08 -18.29 0.64
N ALA A 24 0.35 -17.03 0.68
CA ALA A 24 1.70 -16.64 0.33
C ALA A 24 2.18 -15.45 1.17
N SER A 25 3.50 -15.30 1.28
CA SER A 25 4.12 -14.26 2.09
C SER A 25 3.88 -12.87 1.54
N TRP A 26 3.50 -11.93 2.41
CA TRP A 26 3.28 -10.53 2.05
C TRP A 26 4.53 -9.88 1.44
N ILE A 27 5.70 -10.16 2.01
CA ILE A 27 6.97 -9.50 1.65
C ILE A 27 7.55 -9.96 0.31
N VAL A 28 6.92 -10.94 -0.35
CA VAL A 28 7.40 -11.43 -1.65
C VAL A 28 6.78 -10.57 -2.74
N ASP A 29 7.63 -9.75 -3.36
CA ASP A 29 7.30 -8.78 -4.40
C ASP A 29 6.44 -9.34 -5.55
N THR A 30 6.73 -10.58 -5.99
CA THR A 30 6.02 -11.20 -7.12
C THR A 30 4.57 -11.59 -6.80
N ASN A 31 4.16 -11.53 -5.53
CA ASN A 31 2.78 -11.78 -5.12
C ASN A 31 1.86 -10.56 -5.31
N TRP A 32 2.43 -9.43 -5.76
CA TRP A 32 1.75 -8.17 -5.94
C TRP A 32 1.78 -7.71 -7.40
N SER A 33 0.75 -6.98 -7.79
CA SER A 33 0.52 -6.57 -9.18
C SER A 33 1.54 -5.57 -9.70
N LEU A 34 2.13 -4.75 -8.81
CA LEU A 34 3.17 -3.79 -9.17
C LEU A 34 4.57 -4.44 -9.23
N GLY A 35 4.69 -5.72 -8.87
CA GLY A 35 5.96 -6.44 -8.85
C GLY A 35 6.87 -6.03 -7.69
N THR A 36 6.31 -5.37 -6.66
CA THR A 36 6.96 -4.99 -5.40
C THR A 36 5.94 -5.09 -4.28
N ALA A 37 6.35 -5.44 -3.06
CA ALA A 37 5.44 -5.43 -1.92
C ALA A 37 4.97 -4.00 -1.58
N PRO A 38 3.68 -3.79 -1.23
CA PRO A 38 3.13 -2.49 -0.91
C PRO A 38 3.86 -1.80 0.24
N THR A 39 4.12 -0.52 0.07
CA THR A 39 4.78 0.37 1.02
C THR A 39 3.84 1.50 1.46
N THR A 40 4.34 2.48 2.21
CA THR A 40 3.59 3.66 2.66
C THR A 40 2.98 4.49 1.52
N ALA A 41 3.45 4.31 0.29
CA ALA A 41 2.92 4.98 -0.89
C ALA A 41 1.82 4.17 -1.59
N ASP A 42 1.44 3.00 -1.07
CA ASP A 42 0.62 2.03 -1.77
C ASP A 42 -0.61 1.63 -0.97
N ARG A 43 -1.66 1.28 -1.70
CA ARG A 43 -2.91 0.72 -1.19
C ARG A 43 -2.93 -0.77 -1.49
N ALA A 44 -2.75 -1.57 -0.44
CA ALA A 44 -2.75 -3.02 -0.57
C ALA A 44 -4.19 -3.57 -0.63
N ILE A 45 -4.52 -4.31 -1.69
CA ILE A 45 -5.87 -4.84 -1.93
C ILE A 45 -5.82 -6.36 -2.16
N ILE A 46 -6.52 -7.13 -1.32
CA ILE A 46 -6.69 -8.58 -1.50
C ILE A 46 -8.12 -8.86 -1.98
N SER A 47 -8.28 -9.28 -3.24
CA SER A 47 -9.59 -9.41 -3.90
C SER A 47 -9.79 -10.66 -4.75
N ASN A 48 -8.78 -11.54 -4.83
CA ASN A 48 -8.75 -12.71 -5.72
C ASN A 48 -9.05 -14.05 -5.01
N GLY A 49 -9.53 -14.03 -3.77
CA GLY A 49 -9.74 -15.18 -2.91
C GLY A 49 -8.48 -15.67 -2.17
N GLY A 50 -7.32 -15.08 -2.43
CA GLY A 50 -6.05 -15.47 -1.85
C GLY A 50 -5.88 -15.08 -0.37
N SER A 51 -4.75 -15.51 0.19
CA SER A 51 -4.39 -15.21 1.58
C SER A 51 -2.96 -14.67 1.66
N ALA A 52 -2.80 -13.43 2.13
CA ALA A 52 -1.49 -12.90 2.44
C ALA A 52 -1.09 -13.28 3.86
N THR A 53 0.14 -13.72 4.07
CA THR A 53 0.65 -14.12 5.39
C THR A 53 1.71 -13.15 5.89
N LEU A 54 1.54 -12.65 7.12
CA LEU A 54 2.59 -11.95 7.89
C LEU A 54 3.18 -12.92 8.91
N ALA A 55 4.50 -13.03 8.90
CA ALA A 55 5.29 -13.84 9.81
C ALA A 55 5.89 -12.98 10.93
N SER A 56 6.40 -13.65 11.97
CA SER A 56 7.18 -12.97 13.01
C SER A 56 8.40 -12.27 12.40
N GLY A 57 8.58 -10.99 12.72
CA GLY A 57 9.64 -10.15 12.15
C GLY A 57 9.18 -9.26 10.99
N ASP A 58 8.03 -9.52 10.38
CA ASP A 58 7.48 -8.66 9.35
C ASP A 58 6.95 -7.36 9.98
N ALA A 59 7.36 -6.21 9.45
CA ALA A 59 6.90 -4.90 9.89
C ALA A 59 6.46 -4.09 8.66
N ILE A 60 5.14 -4.10 8.40
CA ILE A 60 4.56 -3.51 7.19
C ILE A 60 3.88 -2.19 7.53
N THR A 61 4.17 -1.15 6.74
CA THR A 61 3.46 0.13 6.80
C THR A 61 3.00 0.51 5.40
N ILE A 62 1.72 0.79 5.24
CA ILE A 62 1.06 1.11 3.95
C ILE A 62 0.12 2.30 4.07
N ASP A 63 -0.32 2.90 2.97
CA ASP A 63 -1.34 3.96 3.00
C ASP A 63 -2.68 3.38 3.48
N LYS A 64 -3.16 2.34 2.78
CA LYS A 64 -4.46 1.75 3.05
C LYS A 64 -4.46 0.24 2.81
N PHE A 65 -5.18 -0.47 3.66
CA PHE A 65 -5.45 -1.89 3.47
C PHE A 65 -6.92 -2.14 3.12
N ARG A 66 -7.19 -3.03 2.17
CA ARG A 66 -8.55 -3.47 1.84
C ARG A 66 -8.62 -4.98 1.59
N LEU A 67 -9.52 -5.64 2.32
CA LEU A 67 -9.97 -7.01 2.05
C LEU A 67 -11.32 -6.94 1.32
N VAL A 68 -11.41 -7.51 0.12
CA VAL A 68 -12.66 -7.59 -0.67
C VAL A 68 -13.15 -9.03 -0.74
N ASN A 69 -12.28 -9.92 -1.18
CA ASN A 69 -12.51 -11.35 -1.28
C ASN A 69 -11.16 -12.01 -1.11
N GLY A 70 -10.78 -12.29 0.13
CA GLY A 70 -9.44 -12.76 0.48
C GLY A 70 -9.23 -12.59 1.98
N SER A 71 -8.03 -12.94 2.44
CA SER A 71 -7.71 -12.91 3.87
C SER A 71 -6.30 -12.40 4.14
N LEU A 72 -6.11 -11.92 5.37
CA LEU A 72 -4.81 -11.65 5.95
C LEU A 72 -4.62 -12.61 7.13
N ALA A 73 -3.62 -13.48 7.04
CA ALA A 73 -3.22 -14.35 8.14
C ALA A 73 -1.99 -13.77 8.84
N MET A 74 -2.14 -13.35 10.09
CA MET A 74 -1.03 -12.83 10.89
C MET A 74 -0.59 -13.91 11.88
N THR A 75 0.55 -14.54 11.58
CA THR A 75 1.22 -15.49 12.50
C THR A 75 2.26 -14.81 13.38
N GLY A 76 2.54 -13.53 13.09
CA GLY A 76 3.39 -12.61 13.83
C GLY A 76 3.48 -11.28 13.08
N GLY A 77 4.40 -10.42 13.49
CA GLY A 77 4.66 -9.15 12.81
C GLY A 77 3.62 -8.07 13.07
N SER A 78 3.65 -7.02 12.27
CA SER A 78 2.75 -5.87 12.37
C SER A 78 2.34 -5.34 10.99
N LEU A 79 1.10 -4.85 10.93
CA LEU A 79 0.57 -4.07 9.81
C LEU A 79 0.02 -2.75 10.36
N ALA A 80 0.59 -1.64 9.89
CA ALA A 80 0.13 -0.30 10.18
C ALA A 80 -0.33 0.39 8.90
N THR A 81 -1.40 1.19 9.00
CA THR A 81 -1.83 2.07 7.93
C THR A 81 -1.50 3.52 8.29
N THR A 82 -0.84 4.24 7.40
CA THR A 82 -0.64 5.68 7.54
C THR A 82 -1.79 6.39 6.86
N THR A 83 -2.51 7.23 7.59
CA THR A 83 -3.31 8.26 6.93
C THR A 83 -2.33 9.31 6.43
N LEU A 84 -1.93 9.23 5.16
CA LEU A 84 -1.34 10.41 4.53
C LEU A 84 -2.44 11.46 4.58
N THR A 85 -2.26 12.45 5.44
CA THR A 85 -3.16 13.59 5.45
C THR A 85 -2.90 14.26 4.12
N ASP A 86 -3.85 14.11 3.18
CA ASP A 86 -3.91 14.94 1.98
C ASP A 86 -3.95 16.38 2.49
N ASN A 87 -2.79 17.03 2.64
CA ASN A 87 -2.69 18.45 2.91
C ASN A 87 -3.01 19.17 1.59
N ASP A 88 -4.23 18.94 1.10
CA ASP A 88 -4.77 19.53 -0.10
C ASP A 88 -5.17 20.97 0.25
N GLY A 89 -4.18 21.85 0.22
CA GLY A 89 -4.35 23.30 0.13
C GLY A 89 -5.22 23.95 1.20
N LEU A 90 -4.72 24.06 2.43
CA LEU A 90 -5.19 25.11 3.32
C LEU A 90 -4.71 26.47 2.77
N LYS A 91 -5.49 27.07 1.85
CA LYS A 91 -5.38 28.50 1.58
C LYS A 91 -6.01 29.25 2.76
N ILE A 92 -5.20 29.63 3.73
CA ILE A 92 -5.54 30.79 4.56
C ILE A 92 -5.38 31.98 3.63
N GLY A 93 -6.51 32.49 3.13
CA GLY A 93 -6.53 33.77 2.42
C GLY A 93 -6.28 34.89 3.42
N ASP A 94 -5.28 35.72 3.14
CA ASP A 94 -5.13 37.06 3.69
C ASP A 94 -6.08 38.04 2.97
#